data_AF-A0A6C0ATC4-F1
#
_entry.id   AF-A0A6C0ATC4-F1
#
_cell.length_a   1.000
_cell.length_b   1.000
_cell.length_c   1.000
_cell.angle_alpha   90.00
_cell.angle_beta   90.00
_cell.angle_gamma   90.00
#
_symmetry.space_group_name_H-M   'P 1'
#
loop_
_entity.id
_entity.type
_entity.pdbx_description
1 polymer ?
#
loop_
_entity_poly.entity_id
_entity_poly.type
_entity_poly.pdbx_seq_one_letter_code
_entity_poly.pdbx_strand_id
1 'polypeptide(L)'
;MNREQNQLTTERAEFIENTKQWVTLDTQLKIINEKTKKIRDMKKALTEKICDYKEKHPIHNTIKLSDGELRFYEKKEQTPLSFAYIEHCLEQILTDEAQIDFVMNYIRDNREVNIVTDIKRVYNDK
;
A
#
# COMPACT_ATOMS: atom_id res chain seq x y z
N MET A 1 23.00 -27.07 35.65
CA MET A 1 21.65 -27.69 35.58
C MET A 1 20.51 -26.69 35.82
N ASN A 2 20.44 -25.93 36.93
CA ASN A 2 19.29 -25.04 37.20
C ASN A 2 19.25 -23.69 36.44
N ARG A 3 20.38 -23.12 35.99
CA ARG A 3 20.40 -21.79 35.33
C ARG A 3 19.90 -21.84 33.89
N GLU A 4 20.35 -22.83 33.12
CA GLU A 4 19.95 -23.02 31.72
C GLU A 4 18.46 -23.38 31.59
N GLN A 5 17.92 -24.21 32.49
CA GLN A 5 16.49 -24.55 32.51
C GLN A 5 15.60 -23.36 32.86
N ASN A 6 16.06 -22.46 33.75
CA ASN A 6 15.31 -21.27 34.12
C ASN A 6 15.32 -20.24 32.97
N GLN A 7 16.45 -20.07 32.28
CA GLN A 7 16.58 -19.19 31.12
C GLN A 7 15.70 -19.65 29.94
N LEU A 8 15.68 -20.96 29.64
CA LEU A 8 14.83 -21.53 28.60
C LEU A 8 13.33 -21.33 28.88
N THR A 9 12.96 -21.30 30.16
CA THR A 9 11.57 -21.06 30.60
C THR A 9 11.17 -19.59 30.40
N THR A 10 12.08 -18.66 30.67
CA THR A 10 11.88 -17.22 30.43
C THR A 10 11.76 -16.90 28.94
N GLU A 11 12.64 -17.44 28.09
CA GLU A 11 12.61 -17.24 26.63
C GLU A 11 11.31 -17.75 26.01
N ARG A 12 10.80 -18.90 26.49
CA ARG A 12 9.51 -19.44 26.04
C ARG A 12 8.34 -18.55 26.47
N ALA A 13 8.37 -17.99 27.68
CA ALA A 13 7.32 -17.10 28.16
C ALA A 13 7.26 -15.80 27.33
N GLU A 14 8.42 -15.21 27.04
CA GLU A 14 8.54 -14.02 26.20
C GLU A 14 8.04 -14.28 24.77
N PHE A 15 8.40 -15.43 24.17
CA PHE A 15 7.88 -15.83 22.86
C PHE A 15 6.35 -15.90 22.82
N ILE A 16 5.72 -16.50 23.84
CA ILE A 16 4.26 -16.61 23.94
C ILE A 16 3.63 -15.21 24.04
N GLU A 17 4.21 -14.33 24.85
CA GLU A 17 3.70 -12.96 25.02
C GLU A 17 3.84 -12.14 23.74
N ASN A 18 5.00 -12.18 23.08
CA ASN A 18 5.22 -11.53 21.79
C ASN A 18 4.21 -12.02 20.74
N THR A 19 3.95 -13.33 20.70
CA THR A 19 2.97 -13.91 19.77
C THR A 19 1.54 -13.41 20.07
N LYS A 20 1.14 -13.35 21.34
CA LYS A 20 -0.18 -12.83 21.74
C LYS A 20 -0.35 -11.36 21.39
N GLN A 21 0.67 -10.54 21.66
CA GLN A 21 0.67 -9.13 21.32
C GLN A 21 0.60 -8.93 19.81
N TRP A 22 1.39 -9.69 19.04
CA TRP A 22 1.35 -9.65 17.59
C TRP A 22 -0.05 -9.97 17.04
N VAL A 23 -0.72 -11.02 17.53
CA VAL A 23 -2.09 -11.37 17.11
C VAL A 23 -3.10 -10.28 17.47
N THR A 24 -2.91 -9.61 18.61
CA THR A 24 -3.76 -8.50 19.04
C THR A 24 -3.61 -7.32 18.08
N LEU A 25 -2.37 -6.94 17.74
CA LEU A 25 -2.07 -5.86 16.81
C LEU A 25 -2.57 -6.16 15.40
N ASP A 26 -2.36 -7.38 14.90
CA ASP A 26 -2.88 -7.86 13.61
C ASP A 26 -4.42 -7.70 13.54
N THR A 27 -5.12 -8.09 14.60
CA THR A 27 -6.59 -7.96 14.67
C THR A 27 -7.03 -6.49 14.65
N GLN A 28 -6.34 -5.62 15.40
CA GLN A 28 -6.64 -4.19 15.41
C GLN A 28 -6.38 -3.55 14.04
N LEU A 29 -5.25 -3.88 13.40
CA LEU A 29 -4.91 -3.43 12.06
C LEU A 29 -5.96 -3.85 11.04
N LYS A 30 -6.47 -5.08 11.11
CA LYS A 30 -7.57 -5.54 10.24
C LYS A 30 -8.80 -4.64 10.36
N ILE A 31 -9.26 -4.38 11.59
CA ILE A 31 -10.44 -3.53 11.85
C ILE A 31 -10.20 -2.10 11.37
N ILE A 32 -9.03 -1.53 11.65
CA ILE A 32 -8.67 -0.18 11.22
C ILE A 32 -8.65 -0.11 9.70
N ASN A 33 -7.99 -1.05 9.03
CA ASN A 33 -7.89 -1.09 7.57
C ASN A 33 -9.27 -1.21 6.90
N GLU A 34 -10.17 -2.01 7.44
CA GLU A 34 -11.56 -2.11 6.95
C GLU A 34 -12.30 -0.77 7.10
N LYS A 35 -12.19 -0.11 8.25
CA LYS A 35 -12.78 1.22 8.48
C LYS A 35 -12.17 2.27 7.57
N THR A 36 -10.85 2.28 7.44
CA THR A 36 -10.13 3.19 6.57
C THR A 36 -10.52 3.00 5.11
N LYS A 37 -10.69 1.75 4.63
CA LYS A 37 -11.19 1.47 3.29
C LYS A 37 -12.57 2.09 3.07
N LYS A 38 -13.53 1.83 3.97
CA LYS A 38 -14.88 2.41 3.87
C LYS A 38 -14.86 3.94 3.83
N ILE A 39 -14.08 4.57 4.71
CA ILE A 39 -13.95 6.04 4.75
C ILE A 39 -13.33 6.57 3.45
N ARG A 40 -12.29 5.93 2.91
CA ARG A 40 -11.67 6.32 1.64
C ARG A 40 -12.65 6.23 0.48
N ASP A 41 -13.43 5.15 0.40
CA ASP A 41 -14.41 4.94 -0.66
C ASP A 41 -15.53 5.99 -0.58
N MET A 42 -16.07 6.26 0.61
CA MET A 42 -17.07 7.31 0.83
C MET A 42 -16.53 8.70 0.50
N LYS A 43 -15.30 9.01 0.93
CA LYS A 43 -14.65 10.29 0.63
C LYS A 43 -14.46 10.45 -0.87
N LYS A 44 -13.99 9.42 -1.57
CA LYS A 44 -13.80 9.44 -3.03
C LYS A 44 -15.12 9.72 -3.75
N ALA A 45 -16.18 8.99 -3.40
CA ALA A 45 -17.51 9.17 -4.00
C ALA A 45 -18.07 10.59 -3.76
N LEU A 46 -17.80 11.21 -2.60
CA LEU A 46 -18.17 12.60 -2.34
C LEU A 46 -17.30 13.58 -3.13
N THR A 47 -15.98 13.35 -3.22
CA THR A 47 -15.07 14.17 -4.00
C THR A 47 -15.50 14.23 -5.47
N GLU A 48 -15.83 13.09 -6.08
CA GLU A 48 -16.34 13.03 -7.46
C GLU A 48 -17.59 13.88 -7.63
N LYS A 49 -18.60 13.73 -6.76
CA LYS A 49 -19.83 14.54 -6.82
C LYS A 49 -19.58 16.04 -6.65
N ILE A 50 -18.66 16.43 -5.77
CA ILE A 50 -18.33 17.84 -5.51
C ILE A 50 -17.60 18.43 -6.72
N CYS A 51 -16.67 17.69 -7.33
CA CYS A 51 -15.98 18.11 -8.55
C CYS A 51 -16.94 18.20 -9.75
N ASP A 52 -17.82 17.22 -9.94
CA ASP A 52 -18.84 17.24 -11.00
C ASP A 52 -19.76 18.47 -10.88
N TYR A 53 -20.15 18.82 -9.65
CA TYR A 53 -20.96 20.02 -9.40
C TYR A 53 -20.17 21.30 -9.71
N LYS A 54 -18.90 21.35 -9.31
CA LYS A 54 -17.98 22.47 -9.59
C LYS A 54 -17.79 22.69 -11.10
N GLU A 55 -17.71 21.63 -11.90
CA GLU A 55 -17.57 21.75 -13.35
C GLU A 55 -18.84 22.30 -14.02
N LYS A 56 -20.02 21.96 -13.47
CA LYS A 56 -21.32 22.37 -14.02
C LYS A 56 -21.75 23.77 -13.58
N HIS A 57 -21.12 24.36 -12.57
CA HIS A 57 -21.52 25.63 -11.99
C HIS A 57 -20.32 26.56 -11.75
N PRO A 58 -20.39 27.85 -12.09
CA PRO A 58 -19.29 28.80 -11.93
C PRO A 58 -19.14 29.25 -10.46
N ILE A 59 -18.84 28.31 -9.55
CA ILE A 59 -18.54 28.61 -8.14
C ILE A 59 -17.08 29.05 -7.98
N HIS A 60 -16.69 29.59 -6.83
CA HIS A 60 -15.28 29.92 -6.55
C HIS A 60 -14.42 28.66 -6.38
N ASN A 61 -13.10 28.78 -6.59
CA ASN A 61 -12.15 27.68 -6.43
C ASN A 61 -11.80 27.37 -4.96
N THR A 62 -12.34 28.12 -4.01
CA THR A 62 -12.03 27.97 -2.59
C THR A 62 -13.32 27.99 -1.77
N ILE A 63 -13.44 27.09 -0.80
CA ILE A 63 -14.52 27.02 0.18
C ILE A 63 -13.89 27.17 1.57
N LYS A 64 -14.32 28.17 2.36
CA LYS A 64 -13.82 28.38 3.72
C LYS A 64 -14.52 27.42 4.70
N LEU A 65 -13.74 26.87 5.62
CA LEU A 65 -14.16 26.01 6.73
C LEU A 65 -13.72 26.65 8.05
N SER A 66 -14.24 26.16 9.18
CA SER A 66 -13.84 26.64 10.51
C SER A 66 -12.38 26.34 10.83
N ASP A 67 -11.83 25.26 10.26
CA ASP A 67 -10.49 24.74 10.50
C ASP A 67 -9.53 24.94 9.31
N GLY A 68 -9.95 25.67 8.26
CA GLY A 68 -9.13 25.92 7.09
C GLY A 68 -9.95 26.24 5.84
N GLU A 69 -9.49 25.76 4.70
CA GLU A 69 -10.20 25.92 3.43
C GLU A 69 -10.00 24.72 2.50
N LEU A 70 -11.01 24.45 1.69
CA LEU A 70 -10.98 23.48 0.62
C LEU A 70 -10.71 24.20 -0.71
N ARG A 71 -9.61 23.87 -1.37
CA ARG A 71 -9.27 24.41 -2.70
C ARG A 71 -9.52 23.35 -3.77
N PHE A 72 -10.18 23.74 -4.85
CA PHE A 72 -10.21 22.98 -6.09
C PHE A 72 -8.88 23.18 -6.83
N TYR A 73 -8.23 22.09 -7.21
CA TYR A 73 -6.95 22.12 -7.93
C TYR A 73 -6.85 20.93 -8.87
N GLU A 74 -6.04 21.08 -9.93
CA GLU A 74 -5.68 19.99 -10.82
C GLU A 74 -4.54 19.18 -10.18
N LYS A 75 -4.79 17.89 -9.99
CA LYS A 75 -3.78 16.97 -9.48
C LYS A 75 -3.06 16.31 -10.65
N LYS A 76 -1.75 16.55 -10.76
CA LYS A 76 -0.88 15.76 -11.64
C LYS A 76 -0.44 14.51 -10.89
N GLU A 77 -0.97 13.36 -11.27
CA GLU A 77 -0.54 12.07 -10.74
C GLU A 77 0.44 11.43 -11.72
N GLN A 78 1.66 11.18 -11.28
CA GLN A 78 2.61 10.35 -12.02
C GLN A 78 2.29 8.89 -11.75
N THR A 79 2.13 8.11 -12.80
CA THR A 79 1.98 6.66 -12.67
C THR A 79 3.28 6.04 -12.16
N PRO A 80 3.22 4.98 -11.33
CA PRO A 80 4.40 4.21 -10.98
C PRO A 80 5.11 3.71 -12.23
N LEU A 81 6.44 3.63 -12.19
CA LEU A 81 7.25 2.96 -13.22
C LEU A 81 7.03 1.45 -13.10
N SER A 82 5.95 0.97 -13.71
CA SER A 82 5.66 -0.46 -13.82
C SER A 82 6.52 -1.08 -14.92
N PHE A 83 6.76 -2.39 -14.84
CA PHE A 83 7.41 -3.12 -15.92
C PHE A 83 6.68 -2.92 -17.25
N ALA A 84 5.35 -2.94 -17.26
CA ALA A 84 4.55 -2.67 -18.46
C ALA A 84 4.77 -1.25 -19.02
N TYR A 85 4.94 -0.23 -18.15
CA TYR A 85 5.25 1.11 -18.63
C TYR A 85 6.67 1.20 -19.21
N ILE A 86 7.64 0.54 -18.57
CA ILE A 86 9.02 0.48 -19.07
C ILE A 86 9.07 -0.22 -20.43
N GLU A 87 8.41 -1.38 -20.55
CA GLU A 87 8.26 -2.14 -21.79
C GLU A 87 7.63 -1.31 -22.90
N HIS A 88 6.49 -0.66 -22.62
CA HIS A 88 5.84 0.25 -23.55
C HIS A 88 6.80 1.36 -24.01
N CYS A 89 7.55 1.98 -23.09
CA CYS A 89 8.55 2.99 -23.46
C CYS A 89 9.64 2.41 -24.37
N LEU A 90 10.10 1.18 -24.13
CA LEU A 90 11.10 0.51 -24.96
C LEU A 90 10.56 0.21 -26.37
N GLU A 91 9.31 -0.26 -26.50
CA GLU A 91 8.63 -0.48 -27.79
C GLU A 91 8.51 0.80 -28.64
N GLN A 92 8.45 1.98 -28.01
CA GLN A 92 8.38 3.24 -28.75
C GLN A 92 9.73 3.65 -29.36
N ILE A 93 10.86 3.12 -28.85
CA ILE A 93 12.21 3.52 -29.26
C ILE A 93 13.01 2.39 -29.91
N LEU A 94 12.65 1.13 -29.67
CA LEU A 94 13.26 -0.08 -30.23
C LEU A 94 12.23 -0.80 -31.10
N THR A 95 12.66 -1.28 -32.27
CA THR A 95 11.81 -2.06 -33.19
C THR A 95 12.07 -3.57 -33.11
N ASP A 96 13.15 -3.99 -32.43
CA ASP A 96 13.54 -5.38 -32.28
C ASP A 96 12.98 -5.94 -30.96
N GLU A 97 11.94 -6.77 -31.07
CA GLU A 97 11.28 -7.43 -29.93
C GLU A 97 12.27 -8.24 -29.07
N ALA A 98 13.28 -8.87 -29.70
CA ALA A 98 14.26 -9.67 -28.96
C ALA A 98 15.15 -8.79 -28.05
N GLN A 99 15.43 -7.55 -28.45
CA GLN A 99 16.16 -6.59 -27.62
C GLN A 99 15.31 -6.06 -26.46
N ILE A 100 14.02 -5.83 -26.71
CA ILE A 100 13.07 -5.43 -25.66
C ILE A 100 12.98 -6.52 -24.60
N ASP A 101 12.79 -7.77 -25.01
CA ASP A 101 12.77 -8.93 -24.11
C ASP A 101 14.07 -9.07 -23.32
N PHE A 102 15.22 -8.91 -23.98
CA PHE A 102 16.52 -8.97 -23.31
C PHE A 102 16.64 -7.91 -22.20
N VAL A 103 16.31 -6.65 -22.50
CA VAL A 103 16.37 -5.54 -21.53
C VAL A 103 15.39 -5.79 -20.38
N MET A 104 14.16 -6.21 -20.68
CA MET A 104 13.16 -6.49 -19.67
C MET A 104 13.56 -7.64 -18.75
N ASN A 105 14.15 -8.72 -19.30
CA ASN A 105 14.71 -9.82 -18.51
C ASN A 105 15.87 -9.32 -17.62
N TYR A 106 16.79 -8.54 -18.18
CA TYR A 106 17.92 -7.99 -17.43
C TYR A 106 17.46 -7.14 -16.24
N ILE A 107 16.45 -6.29 -16.40
CA ILE A 107 15.91 -5.48 -15.29
C ILE A 107 15.29 -6.38 -14.22
N ARG A 108 14.56 -7.43 -14.61
CA ARG A 108 13.94 -8.37 -13.65
C ARG A 108 15.00 -9.14 -12.86
N ASP A 109 16.04 -9.62 -13.52
CA ASP A 109 17.07 -10.46 -12.90
C ASP A 109 18.04 -9.68 -12.00
N ASN A 110 18.28 -8.40 -12.31
CA ASN A 110 19.15 -7.53 -11.52
C ASN A 110 18.40 -6.79 -10.40
N ARG A 111 17.09 -6.97 -10.28
CA ARG A 111 16.31 -6.35 -9.21
C ARG A 111 16.61 -7.07 -7.89
N GLU A 112 17.17 -6.33 -6.93
CA GLU A 112 17.52 -6.87 -5.61
C GLU A 112 16.29 -7.52 -4.94
N VAL A 113 16.44 -8.79 -4.55
CA VAL A 113 15.42 -9.53 -3.82
C VAL A 113 15.90 -9.74 -2.39
N ASN A 114 15.29 -9.01 -1.46
CA ASN A 114 15.52 -9.17 -0.03
C ASN A 114 14.58 -10.23 0.54
N ILE A 115 15.14 -11.38 0.92
CA ILE A 115 14.40 -12.46 1.59
C ILE A 115 14.49 -12.26 3.10
N VAL A 116 13.36 -11.91 3.73
CA VAL A 116 13.24 -11.76 5.18
C VAL A 116 12.27 -12.80 5.74
N THR A 117 12.58 -13.34 6.92
CA THR A 117 11.63 -14.21 7.64
C THR A 117 10.53 -13.34 8.24
N ASP A 118 9.29 -13.71 8.03
CA ASP A 118 8.12 -12.98 8.50
C ASP A 118 7.02 -13.96 8.97
N ILE A 119 6.06 -13.45 9.73
CA ILE A 119 4.89 -14.20 10.21
C ILE A 119 3.62 -13.61 9.61
N LYS A 120 2.69 -14.49 9.22
CA LYS A 120 1.38 -14.08 8.70
C LYS A 120 0.28 -14.89 9.36
N ARG A 121 -0.87 -14.26 9.57
CA ARG A 121 -2.06 -14.94 10.05
C ARG A 121 -2.79 -15.57 8.87
N VAL A 122 -3.11 -16.85 8.98
CA VAL A 122 -3.96 -17.56 8.01
C VAL A 122 -5.32 -17.77 8.68
N TYR A 123 -6.38 -17.30 8.03
CA TYR A 123 -7.75 -17.56 8.47
C TYR A 123 -8.25 -18.82 7.75
N ASN A 124 -8.94 -19.69 8.46
CA ASN A 124 -9.65 -20.79 7.80
C ASN A 124 -10.91 -20.21 7.16
N ASP A 125 -11.07 -20.42 5.85
CA ASP A 125 -12.35 -20.18 5.19
C ASP A 125 -13.40 -21.14 5.78
N LYS A 126 -14.52 -20.57 6.24
CA LYS A 126 -15.74 -21.32 6.56
C LYS A 126 -16.73 -21.15 5.42
#